data_AF-A0A0H5RD80-F1
#
_entry.id   AF-A0A0H5RD80-F1
#
_cell.length_a   1.000
_cell.length_b   1.000
_cell.length_c   1.000
_cell.angle_alpha   90.00
_cell.angle_beta   90.00
_cell.angle_gamma   90.00
#
_symmetry.space_group_name_H-M   'P 1'
#
loop_
_entity.id
_entity.type
_entity.pdbx_description
1 polymer ?
#
loop_
_entity_poly.entity_id
_entity_poly.type
_entity_poly.pdbx_seq_one_letter_code
_entity_poly.pdbx_strand_id
1 'polypeptide(L)'
;MKLHDGASVVVKQKPKSTLQEARLFLLAQGPGIVVLHDWHELQPRGVVLTEEMLADVPVEGLSVELGLLAIRLMVDGLGALDTVSRADVVHRDISPNNLLYSLSAQA
;
A
#
# COMPACT_ATOMS: atom_id res chain seq x y z
N MET A 1 -2.90 11.15 -10.63
CA MET A 1 -2.70 11.08 -12.10
C MET A 1 -3.56 9.94 -12.63
N LYS A 2 -3.99 9.94 -13.89
CA LYS A 2 -4.69 8.78 -14.48
C LYS A 2 -3.78 8.09 -15.49
N LEU A 3 -3.71 6.76 -15.44
CA LEU A 3 -3.04 5.96 -16.46
C LEU A 3 -3.91 5.88 -17.72
N HIS A 4 -3.32 5.40 -18.83
CA HIS A 4 -4.00 5.27 -20.12
C HIS A 4 -5.21 4.32 -20.09
N ASP A 5 -5.28 3.40 -19.12
CA ASP A 5 -6.39 2.49 -18.85
C ASP A 5 -7.49 3.10 -17.96
N GLY A 6 -7.32 4.36 -17.54
CA GLY A 6 -8.27 5.07 -16.66
C GLY A 6 -8.04 4.87 -15.17
N ALA A 7 -7.06 4.05 -14.75
CA ALA A 7 -6.74 3.84 -13.34
C ALA A 7 -6.18 5.12 -12.69
N SER A 8 -6.68 5.47 -11.50
CA SER A 8 -6.15 6.60 -10.72
C SER A 8 -4.92 6.13 -9.95
N VAL A 9 -3.82 6.88 -10.08
CA VAL A 9 -2.52 6.57 -9.48
C VAL A 9 -1.94 7.72 -8.67
N VAL A 10 -1.12 7.35 -7.69
CA VAL A 10 -0.26 8.21 -6.89
C VAL A 10 1.20 7.94 -7.26
N VAL A 11 1.99 9.00 -7.38
CA VAL A 11 3.44 8.93 -7.63
C VAL A 11 4.17 9.34 -6.37
N LYS A 12 4.90 8.40 -5.74
CA LYS A 12 5.69 8.63 -4.53
C LYS A 12 7.16 8.70 -4.87
N GLN A 13 7.79 9.84 -4.58
CA GLN A 13 9.25 9.98 -4.70
C GLN A 13 9.90 9.72 -3.34
N LYS A 14 10.79 8.72 -3.28
CA LYS A 14 11.47 8.30 -2.04
C LYS A 14 12.99 8.47 -2.20
N PRO A 15 13.53 9.70 -2.08
CA PRO A 15 14.95 9.99 -2.37
C PRO A 15 15.93 9.32 -1.41
N LYS A 16 15.49 8.94 -0.21
CA LYS A 16 16.31 8.21 0.78
C LYS A 16 16.21 6.70 0.66
N SER A 17 15.24 6.21 -0.12
CA SER A 17 14.99 4.79 -0.26
C SER A 17 16.05 4.12 -1.15
N THR A 18 16.16 2.81 -1.00
CA THR A 18 17.06 1.97 -1.81
C THR A 18 16.26 1.27 -2.90
N LEU A 19 16.92 0.87 -4.00
CA LEU A 19 16.33 0.00 -5.01
C LEU A 19 15.73 -1.29 -4.42
N GLN A 20 16.23 -1.73 -3.27
CA GLN A 20 15.73 -2.91 -2.58
C GLN A 20 14.29 -2.72 -2.11
N GLU A 21 13.85 -1.49 -1.79
CA GLU A 21 12.45 -1.26 -1.44
C GLU A 21 11.52 -1.55 -2.63
N ALA A 22 11.83 -1.01 -3.81
CA ALA A 22 11.03 -1.26 -5.01
C ALA A 22 11.00 -2.75 -5.38
N ARG A 23 12.14 -3.46 -5.23
CA ARG A 23 12.22 -4.91 -5.47
C ARG A 23 11.38 -5.71 -4.49
N LEU A 24 11.46 -5.41 -3.19
CA LEU A 24 10.66 -6.09 -2.16
C LEU A 24 9.17 -5.81 -2.37
N PHE A 25 8.82 -4.59 -2.76
CA PHE A 25 7.43 -4.23 -3.03
C PHE A 25 6.88 -4.95 -4.26
N LEU A 26 7.70 -5.12 -5.31
CA LEU A 26 7.34 -5.91 -6.49
C LEU A 26 7.17 -7.40 -6.15
N LEU A 27 8.05 -7.97 -5.31
CA LEU A 27 7.95 -9.37 -4.86
C LEU A 27 6.70 -9.60 -4.00
N ALA A 28 6.31 -8.61 -3.21
CA ALA A 28 5.16 -8.69 -2.31
C ALA A 28 3.80 -8.45 -3.01
N GLN A 29 3.76 -8.22 -4.32
CA GLN A 29 2.50 -7.96 -5.03
C GLN A 29 1.51 -9.14 -4.89
N GLY A 30 0.28 -8.84 -4.48
CA GLY A 30 -0.77 -9.83 -4.29
C GLY A 30 -1.96 -9.27 -3.50
N PRO A 31 -2.94 -10.11 -3.12
CA PRO A 31 -4.12 -9.67 -2.38
C PRO A 31 -3.75 -8.93 -1.09
N GLY A 32 -4.40 -7.78 -0.86
CA GLY A 32 -4.18 -6.95 0.33
C GLY A 32 -2.95 -6.05 0.28
N ILE A 33 -2.16 -6.07 -0.80
CA ILE A 33 -1.01 -5.20 -1.00
C ILE A 33 -1.35 -4.19 -2.10
N VAL A 34 -1.01 -2.91 -1.87
CA VAL A 34 -1.16 -1.84 -2.86
C VAL A 34 -0.56 -2.27 -4.19
N VAL A 35 -1.33 -2.07 -5.26
CA VAL A 35 -0.89 -2.32 -6.62
C VAL A 35 0.22 -1.33 -7.00
N LEU A 36 1.40 -1.88 -7.31
CA LEU A 36 2.51 -1.15 -7.91
C LEU A 36 2.39 -1.26 -9.44
N HIS A 37 2.04 -0.16 -10.09
CA HIS A 37 1.93 -0.11 -11.56
C HIS A 37 3.29 0.04 -12.25
N ASP A 38 4.19 0.84 -11.67
CA ASP A 38 5.51 1.08 -12.24
C ASP A 38 6.49 1.56 -11.17
N TRP A 39 7.78 1.41 -11.41
CA TRP A 39 8.84 1.99 -10.58
C TRP A 39 10.09 2.32 -11.40
N HIS A 40 10.80 3.36 -11.00
CA HIS A 40 12.10 3.70 -11.57
C HIS A 40 13.08 4.21 -10.53
N GLU A 41 14.37 4.07 -10.84
CA GLU A 41 15.44 4.64 -10.03
C GLU A 41 15.46 6.17 -10.18
N LEU A 42 15.55 6.87 -9.05
CA LEU A 42 15.81 8.30 -9.02
C LEU A 42 17.31 8.53 -8.92
N GLN A 43 17.90 9.25 -9.88
CA GLN A 43 19.32 9.61 -9.85
C GLN A 43 19.57 10.84 -8.96
N PRO A 44 20.65 10.89 -8.16
CA PRO A 44 21.71 9.88 -8.00
C PRO A 44 21.36 8.75 -7.02
N ARG A 45 20.27 8.87 -6.26
CA ARG A 45 19.76 7.84 -5.36
C ARG A 45 18.27 8.05 -5.07
N GLY A 46 17.55 6.94 -4.96
CA GLY A 46 16.15 6.91 -4.56
C GLY A 46 15.32 6.04 -5.50
N VAL A 47 14.03 5.94 -5.21
CA VAL A 47 13.05 5.32 -6.10
C VAL A 47 11.84 6.21 -6.27
N VAL A 48 11.23 6.11 -7.44
CA VAL A 48 9.89 6.62 -7.69
C VAL A 48 8.97 5.44 -7.88
N LEU A 49 7.86 5.43 -7.16
CA LEU A 49 6.84 4.38 -7.20
C LEU A 49 5.55 4.97 -7.75
N THR A 50 4.95 4.29 -8.71
CA THR A 50 3.62 4.61 -9.24
C THR A 50 2.66 3.54 -8.73
N GLU A 51 1.79 3.94 -7.81
CA GLU A 51 0.89 3.05 -7.08
C GLU A 51 -0.57 3.38 -7.42
N GLU A 52 -1.48 2.42 -7.24
CA GLU A 52 -2.90 2.74 -7.25
C GLU A 52 -3.24 3.82 -6.20
N MET A 53 -4.26 4.63 -6.49
CA MET A 53 -4.72 5.66 -5.57
C MET A 53 -5.74 5.11 -4.59
N LEU A 54 -5.35 4.98 -3.32
CA LEU A 54 -6.21 4.63 -2.19
C LEU A 54 -6.31 5.79 -1.18
N ALA A 55 -7.28 5.71 -0.27
CA ALA A 55 -7.48 6.70 0.78
C ALA A 55 -6.79 6.27 2.09
N ASP A 56 -6.39 7.25 2.89
CA ASP A 56 -5.84 7.04 4.24
C ASP A 56 -6.94 6.63 5.22
N VAL A 57 -6.66 5.67 6.11
CA VAL A 57 -7.64 5.24 7.13
C VAL A 57 -7.96 6.41 8.09
N PRO A 58 -9.24 6.80 8.25
CA PRO A 58 -9.63 7.89 9.14
C PRO A 58 -9.58 7.41 10.60
N VAL A 59 -8.44 7.58 11.26
CA VAL A 59 -8.22 7.14 12.66
C VAL A 59 -8.63 8.17 13.72
N GLU A 60 -9.35 9.22 13.35
CA GLU A 60 -9.74 10.31 14.26
C GLU A 60 -11.08 10.04 14.95
N GLY A 61 -11.09 10.12 16.29
CA GLY A 61 -12.28 9.97 17.12
C GLY A 61 -12.75 8.51 17.28
N LEU A 62 -13.40 8.18 18.39
CA LEU A 62 -13.97 6.84 18.60
C LEU A 62 -15.41 6.81 18.12
N SER A 63 -15.70 5.96 17.13
CA SER A 63 -17.06 5.70 16.63
C SER A 63 -17.29 4.20 16.38
N VAL A 64 -18.55 3.80 16.25
CA VAL A 64 -18.91 2.41 15.92
C VAL A 64 -18.42 2.06 14.52
N GLU A 65 -18.51 3.00 13.59
CA GLU A 65 -18.03 2.89 12.21
C GLU A 65 -16.52 2.65 12.18
N LEU A 66 -15.76 3.37 13.01
CA LEU A 66 -14.31 3.14 13.14
C LEU A 66 -14.01 1.76 13.73
N GLY A 67 -14.79 1.31 14.71
CA GLY A 67 -14.66 -0.04 15.27
C GLY A 67 -14.88 -1.14 14.23
N LEU A 68 -15.91 -0.99 13.38
CA LEU A 68 -16.17 -1.91 12.27
C LEU A 68 -15.07 -1.85 11.20
N LEU A 69 -14.58 -0.66 10.87
CA LEU A 69 -13.46 -0.48 9.96
C LEU A 69 -12.18 -1.16 10.50
N ALA A 70 -11.88 -0.99 11.78
CA ALA A 70 -10.73 -1.62 12.42
C ALA A 70 -10.81 -3.15 12.35
N ILE A 71 -11.99 -3.75 12.58
CA ILE A 71 -12.19 -5.20 12.42
C ILE A 71 -11.92 -5.66 10.99
N ARG A 72 -12.43 -4.93 9.99
CA ARG A 72 -12.17 -5.23 8.58
C ARG A 72 -10.69 -5.13 8.24
N LEU A 73 -10.03 -4.03 8.63
CA LEU A 73 -8.60 -3.83 8.43
C LEU A 73 -7.76 -4.92 9.11
N MET A 74 -8.17 -5.42 10.27
CA MET A 74 -7.50 -6.56 10.91
C MET A 74 -7.64 -7.84 10.08
N VAL A 75 -8.85 -8.15 9.60
CA VAL A 75 -9.09 -9.36 8.78
C VAL A 75 -8.34 -9.27 7.44
N ASP A 76 -8.48 -8.16 6.73
CA ASP A 76 -7.80 -7.92 5.45
C ASP A 76 -6.28 -7.87 5.63
N GLY A 77 -5.82 -7.25 6.72
CA GLY A 77 -4.43 -7.18 7.11
C GLY A 77 -3.79 -8.55 7.36
N LEU A 78 -4.53 -9.52 7.92
CA LEU A 78 -4.04 -10.90 8.05
C LEU A 78 -3.84 -11.56 6.67
N GLY A 79 -4.73 -11.28 5.71
CA GLY A 79 -4.55 -11.74 4.32
C GLY A 79 -3.34 -11.11 3.64
N ALA A 80 -3.13 -9.80 3.84
CA ALA A 80 -1.94 -9.09 3.34
C ALA A 80 -0.65 -9.64 3.97
N LEU A 81 -0.68 -9.99 5.27
CA LEU A 81 0.43 -10.60 5.97
C LEU A 81 0.81 -11.97 5.41
N ASP A 82 -0.19 -12.79 5.07
CA ASP A 82 0.00 -14.06 4.39
C ASP A 82 0.61 -13.86 2.98
N THR A 83 0.17 -12.85 2.24
CA THR A 83 0.78 -12.46 0.95
C THR A 83 2.26 -12.13 1.09
N VAL A 84 2.65 -11.24 2.01
CA VAL A 84 4.08 -10.89 2.19
C VAL A 84 4.90 -12.06 2.73
N SER A 85 4.31 -12.90 3.59
CA SER A 85 4.97 -14.10 4.12
C SER A 85 5.29 -15.10 3.02
N ARG A 86 4.37 -15.35 2.07
CA ARG A 86 4.63 -16.25 0.93
C ARG A 86 5.71 -15.75 -0.01
N ALA A 87 5.95 -14.45 -0.03
CA ALA A 87 7.01 -13.82 -0.81
C ALA A 87 8.36 -13.75 -0.07
N ASP A 88 8.47 -14.34 1.13
CA ASP A 88 9.62 -14.20 2.03
C ASP A 88 9.96 -12.73 2.36
N VAL A 89 8.95 -11.85 2.39
CA VAL A 89 9.07 -10.43 2.71
C VAL A 89 8.55 -10.14 4.11
N VAL A 90 9.38 -9.48 4.92
CA VAL A 90 8.97 -8.97 6.24
C VAL A 90 8.73 -7.46 6.15
N HIS A 91 7.49 -7.03 6.38
CA HIS A 91 7.07 -5.61 6.24
C HIS A 91 7.83 -4.66 7.19
N ARG A 92 8.08 -5.08 8.44
CA ARG A 92 8.81 -4.35 9.50
C ARG A 92 8.21 -3.04 10.00
N ASP A 93 7.25 -2.45 9.30
CA ASP A 93 6.62 -1.16 9.70
C ASP A 93 5.09 -1.21 9.63
N ILE A 94 4.47 -2.15 10.35
CA ILE A 94 3.00 -2.24 10.38
C ILE A 94 2.48 -1.20 11.38
N SER A 95 1.85 -0.16 10.84
CA SER A 95 1.24 0.92 11.60
C SER A 95 0.02 1.48 10.85
N PRO A 96 -0.90 2.19 11.52
CA PRO A 96 -2.07 2.77 10.86
C PRO A 96 -1.75 3.67 9.66
N ASN A 97 -0.59 4.35 9.68
CA ASN A 97 -0.14 5.23 8.60
C ASN A 97 0.23 4.49 7.31
N ASN A 98 0.48 3.17 7.40
CA ASN A 98 0.79 2.31 6.27
C ASN A 98 -0.40 1.44 5.86
N LEU A 99 -1.59 1.71 6.42
CA LEU A 99 -2.84 1.09 5.99
C LEU A 99 -3.60 2.08 5.12
N LEU A 100 -4.01 1.60 3.95
CA LEU A 100 -4.80 2.36 2.99
C LEU A 100 -6.06 1.55 2.68
N TYR A 101 -7.13 2.24 2.29
CA TYR A 101 -8.38 1.58 1.96
C TYR A 101 -9.00 2.13 0.69
N SER A 102 -9.76 1.27 0.01
CA SER A 102 -10.58 1.67 -1.13
C SER A 102 -11.99 2.04 -0.66
N LEU A 103 -12.47 3.22 -1.06
CA LEU A 103 -13.84 3.65 -0.86
C LEU A 103 -14.86 2.82 -1.67
N SER A 104 -14.42 2.15 -2.75
CA SER A 104 -15.30 1.31 -3.57
C SER A 104 -15.53 -0.10 -3.00
N ALA A 105 -14.75 -0.51 -1.98
CA ALA A 105 -14.90 -1.80 -1.30
C ALA A 105 -15.96 -1.78 -0.17
N GLN A 106 -16.70 -0.68 -0.01
CA GLN A 106 -17.72 -0.51 1.03
C GLN A 106 -19.15 -0.83 0.57
N ALA A 107 -19.34 -1.27 -0.67
CA ALA A 107 -20.65 -1.62 -1.25
C ALA A 107 -21.07 -3.06 -0.94
#